data_AF-A0A7W0Q616-F1
#
_entry.id   AF-A0A7W0Q616-F1
#
_cell.length_a   1.000
_cell.length_b   1.000
_cell.length_c   1.000
_cell.angle_alpha   90.00
_cell.angle_beta   90.00
_cell.angle_gamma   90.00
#
_symmetry.space_group_name_H-M   'P 1'
#
loop_
_entity.id
_entity.type
_entity.pdbx_description
1 polymer ?
#
loop_
_entity_poly.entity_id
_entity_poly.type
_entity_poly.pdbx_seq_one_letter_code
_entity_poly.pdbx_strand_id
1 'polypeptide(L)'
;MSGCTNCKGKEGCDDRKVPMMGEVERALEELYPTRTWGEPEDHVCVGMPADELAALADELAGELKGATFVQHGADDEPCDYIYVLAMGRTPCIVQVRDHGVAVPAEWRDIHAIEEMYLRIVISHRARVAAVQQVAIDLVRDGDSFLVRERPRAGVYDAPLLHRMQKLVAILPAYDLLHVDFGDIAHAPPGFSAGTWTELYGAKPSIANYLFYPQPTTMISTTLIDDRPPGRPRPRPRGARA
;
A
#
# COMPACT_ATOMS: atom_id res chain seq x y z
N MET A 1 -20.20 -16.30 5.31
CA MET A 1 -19.92 -16.87 3.98
C MET A 1 -20.82 -16.17 2.97
N SER A 2 -20.37 -15.09 2.34
CA SER A 2 -21.13 -14.39 1.30
C SER A 2 -20.25 -14.24 0.07
N GLY A 3 -20.73 -14.80 -1.04
CA GLY A 3 -20.01 -14.99 -2.30
C GLY A 3 -20.18 -13.81 -3.25
N CYS A 4 -19.16 -13.65 -4.10
CA CYS A 4 -19.11 -12.72 -5.23
C CYS A 4 -20.30 -12.92 -6.18
N THR A 5 -21.12 -11.87 -6.35
CA THR A 5 -22.37 -11.91 -7.12
C THR A 5 -22.19 -11.77 -8.64
N ASN A 6 -20.98 -11.94 -9.19
CA ASN A 6 -20.77 -11.77 -10.64
C ASN A 6 -19.85 -12.81 -11.34
N CYS A 7 -19.52 -13.93 -10.69
CA CYS A 7 -18.70 -14.97 -11.32
C CYS A 7 -19.58 -16.00 -12.07
N LYS A 8 -19.97 -15.71 -13.31
CA LYS A 8 -20.59 -16.69 -14.23
C LYS A 8 -19.60 -17.62 -14.94
N GLY A 9 -18.40 -17.83 -14.37
CA GLY A 9 -17.45 -18.84 -14.85
C GLY A 9 -16.39 -19.12 -13.78
N LYS A 10 -16.47 -20.29 -13.14
CA LYS A 10 -15.47 -20.74 -12.15
C LYS A 10 -14.18 -21.25 -12.79
N GLU A 11 -14.23 -21.64 -14.06
CA GLU A 11 -13.12 -22.32 -14.73
C GLU A 11 -11.93 -21.38 -15.02
N GLY A 12 -12.16 -20.12 -15.39
CA GLY A 12 -11.05 -19.20 -15.76
C GLY A 12 -10.31 -18.54 -14.59
N CYS A 13 -10.86 -18.59 -13.38
CA CYS A 13 -10.24 -17.97 -12.19
C CYS A 13 -9.31 -18.96 -11.46
N ASP A 14 -9.62 -20.25 -11.50
CA ASP A 14 -8.81 -21.30 -10.86
C ASP A 14 -7.50 -21.58 -11.62
N ASP A 15 -7.56 -21.63 -12.96
CA ASP A 15 -6.41 -22.00 -13.80
C ASP A 15 -5.21 -21.04 -13.68
N ARG A 16 -5.45 -19.77 -13.36
CA ARG A 16 -4.39 -18.76 -13.16
C ARG A 16 -3.91 -18.68 -11.72
N LYS A 17 -4.71 -19.13 -10.76
CA LYS A 17 -4.37 -19.09 -9.33
C LYS A 17 -3.31 -20.10 -8.97
N VAL A 18 -3.36 -21.30 -9.56
CA VAL A 18 -2.39 -22.37 -9.24
C VAL A 18 -0.96 -21.97 -9.62
N PRO A 19 -0.67 -21.48 -10.85
CA PRO A 19 0.67 -20.99 -11.20
C PRO A 19 1.10 -19.79 -10.35
N MET A 20 0.17 -18.85 -10.09
CA MET A 20 0.44 -17.66 -9.28
C MET A 20 0.88 -18.03 -7.86
N MET A 21 0.16 -18.94 -7.20
CA MET A 21 0.51 -19.37 -5.85
C MET A 21 1.80 -20.20 -5.81
N GLY A 22 2.10 -20.96 -6.88
CA GLY A 22 3.39 -21.64 -7.02
C GLY A 22 4.59 -20.67 -7.02
N GLU A 23 4.47 -19.53 -7.70
CA GLU A 23 5.51 -18.48 -7.68
C GLU A 23 5.64 -17.82 -6.30
N VAL A 24 4.52 -17.59 -5.62
CA VAL A 24 4.52 -17.07 -4.25
C VAL A 24 5.20 -18.03 -3.28
N GLU A 25 4.86 -19.33 -3.34
CA GLU A 25 5.47 -20.36 -2.51
C GLU A 25 6.98 -20.45 -2.75
N ARG A 26 7.39 -20.49 -4.02
CA ARG A 26 8.82 -20.49 -4.41
C ARG A 26 9.56 -19.28 -3.85
N ALA A 27 8.99 -18.09 -4.00
CA ALA A 27 9.57 -16.86 -3.48
C ALA A 27 9.71 -16.89 -1.94
N LEU A 28 8.72 -17.43 -1.23
CA LEU A 28 8.79 -17.56 0.24
C LEU A 28 9.87 -18.56 0.67
N GLU A 29 10.02 -19.69 -0.02
CA GLU A 29 11.04 -20.68 0.31
C GLU A 29 12.47 -20.19 0.05
N GLU A 30 12.66 -19.44 -1.03
CA GLU A 30 13.94 -18.80 -1.35
C GLU A 30 14.28 -17.67 -0.35
N LEU A 31 13.30 -16.84 -0.03
CA LEU A 31 13.50 -15.68 0.85
C LEU A 31 13.60 -16.06 2.33
N TYR A 32 12.89 -17.09 2.78
CA TYR A 32 12.86 -17.52 4.18
C TYR A 32 13.22 -19.01 4.32
N PRO A 33 14.49 -19.40 4.15
CA PRO A 33 14.91 -20.79 4.35
C PRO A 33 14.64 -21.32 5.76
N THR A 34 14.66 -20.45 6.78
CA THR A 34 14.30 -20.80 8.17
C THR A 34 12.79 -20.97 8.37
N ARG A 35 11.99 -20.56 7.37
CA ARG A 35 10.52 -20.47 7.42
C ARG A 35 10.02 -19.64 8.60
N THR A 36 10.80 -18.67 9.08
CA THR A 36 10.45 -17.83 10.22
C THR A 36 10.25 -16.38 9.78
N TRP A 37 9.13 -15.77 10.18
CA TRP A 37 8.92 -14.35 9.91
C TRP A 37 9.98 -13.49 10.62
N GLY A 38 10.46 -12.45 9.91
CA GLY A 38 11.49 -11.55 10.41
C GLY A 38 12.93 -12.01 10.12
N GLU A 39 13.13 -13.15 9.48
CA GLU A 39 14.45 -13.69 9.12
C GLU A 39 14.59 -13.90 7.59
N PRO A 40 14.41 -12.87 6.74
CA PRO A 40 14.64 -13.01 5.31
C PRO A 40 16.14 -13.10 4.98
N GLU A 41 16.47 -13.78 3.89
CA GLU A 41 17.81 -13.76 3.27
C GLU A 41 17.98 -12.51 2.38
N ASP A 42 18.93 -11.64 2.70
CA ASP A 42 19.10 -10.32 2.09
C ASP A 42 19.53 -10.34 0.61
N HIS A 43 20.15 -11.43 0.15
CA HIS A 43 20.74 -11.52 -1.19
C HIS A 43 19.75 -11.80 -2.33
N VAL A 44 18.47 -11.99 -2.00
CA VAL A 44 17.40 -12.40 -2.94
C VAL A 44 16.51 -11.21 -3.37
N CYS A 45 16.81 -9.98 -2.93
CA CYS A 45 16.01 -8.80 -3.25
C CYS A 45 16.20 -8.35 -4.72
N VAL A 46 15.20 -8.60 -5.58
CA VAL A 46 15.16 -8.22 -7.00
C VAL A 46 14.05 -7.19 -7.27
N GLY A 47 13.89 -6.22 -6.37
CA GLY A 47 12.89 -5.17 -6.46
C GLY A 47 12.86 -4.46 -7.82
N MET A 48 11.75 -3.77 -8.10
CA MET A 48 11.60 -3.02 -9.34
C MET A 48 12.59 -1.84 -9.38
N PRO A 49 13.34 -1.65 -10.48
CA PRO A 49 14.16 -0.46 -10.71
C PRO A 49 13.33 0.83 -10.61
N ALA A 50 13.93 1.90 -10.09
CA ALA A 50 13.22 3.16 -9.85
C ALA A 50 12.66 3.81 -11.14
N ASP A 51 13.34 3.61 -12.26
CA ASP A 51 12.90 4.07 -13.59
C ASP A 51 11.71 3.26 -14.12
N GLU A 52 11.70 1.94 -13.94
CA GLU A 52 10.53 1.09 -14.23
C GLU A 52 9.33 1.48 -13.35
N LEU A 53 9.58 1.75 -12.06
CA LEU A 53 8.55 2.17 -11.11
C LEU A 53 7.92 3.52 -11.50
N ALA A 54 8.75 4.47 -11.92
CA ALA A 54 8.29 5.77 -12.43
C ALA A 54 7.50 5.61 -13.74
N ALA A 55 7.99 4.80 -14.67
CA ALA A 55 7.29 4.53 -15.93
C ALA A 55 5.91 3.89 -15.70
N LEU A 56 5.83 2.91 -14.78
CA LEU A 56 4.56 2.30 -14.38
C LEU A 56 3.60 3.35 -13.79
N ALA A 57 4.09 4.22 -12.90
CA ALA A 57 3.27 5.28 -12.32
C ALA A 57 2.70 6.25 -13.39
N ASP A 58 3.52 6.62 -14.37
CA ASP A 58 3.11 7.50 -15.49
C ASP A 58 2.06 6.82 -16.39
N GLU A 59 2.26 5.55 -16.75
CA GLU A 59 1.29 4.79 -17.54
C GLU A 59 -0.05 4.66 -16.79
N LEU A 60 0.00 4.35 -15.49
CA LEU A 60 -1.18 4.28 -14.63
C LEU A 60 -1.92 5.63 -14.55
N ALA A 61 -1.19 6.75 -14.46
CA ALA A 61 -1.80 8.08 -14.48
C ALA A 61 -2.60 8.34 -15.76
N GLY A 62 -2.02 8.00 -16.93
CA GLY A 62 -2.68 8.14 -18.22
C GLY A 62 -3.88 7.22 -18.39
N GLU A 63 -3.71 5.94 -18.06
CA GLU A 63 -4.73 4.91 -18.26
C GLU A 63 -5.90 5.04 -17.28
N LEU A 64 -5.64 5.37 -16.02
CA LEU A 64 -6.67 5.50 -14.99
C LEU A 64 -7.23 6.91 -14.86
N LYS A 65 -6.62 7.89 -15.54
CA LYS A 65 -7.00 9.31 -15.51
C LYS A 65 -7.13 9.82 -14.07
N GLY A 66 -6.13 9.48 -13.25
CA GLY A 66 -6.06 9.79 -11.83
C GLY A 66 -4.71 10.38 -11.49
N ALA A 67 -4.66 11.19 -10.43
CA ALA A 67 -3.39 11.66 -9.91
C ALA A 67 -2.65 10.46 -9.29
N THR A 68 -1.43 10.19 -9.75
CA THR A 68 -0.66 9.00 -9.41
C THR A 68 0.69 9.38 -8.81
N PHE A 69 1.09 8.69 -7.75
CA PHE A 69 2.28 9.03 -6.97
C PHE A 69 3.05 7.79 -6.54
N VAL A 70 4.37 7.86 -6.61
CA VAL A 70 5.27 6.85 -6.05
C VAL A 70 5.65 7.25 -4.63
N GLN A 71 5.47 6.32 -3.69
CA GLN A 71 5.95 6.42 -2.32
C GLN A 71 6.93 5.28 -2.10
N HIS A 72 8.18 5.60 -1.80
CA HIS A 72 9.15 4.56 -1.46
C HIS A 72 8.91 4.00 -0.05
N GLY A 73 9.16 2.70 0.11
CA GLY A 73 9.19 2.06 1.42
C GLY A 73 10.24 2.68 2.34
N ALA A 74 9.97 2.66 3.65
CA ALA A 74 10.99 2.96 4.65
C ALA A 74 12.02 1.81 4.74
N ASP A 75 13.12 2.02 5.47
CA ASP A 75 14.21 1.02 5.60
C ASP A 75 13.72 -0.36 6.10
N ASP A 76 12.63 -0.42 6.86
CA ASP A 76 12.01 -1.63 7.37
C ASP A 76 10.81 -2.12 6.54
N GLU A 77 10.39 -1.38 5.51
CA GLU A 77 9.30 -1.74 4.62
C GLU A 77 9.83 -2.29 3.29
N PRO A 78 9.71 -3.61 3.04
CA PRO A 78 10.28 -4.27 1.87
C PRO A 78 9.40 -4.12 0.62
N CYS A 79 8.80 -2.95 0.42
CA CYS A 79 7.99 -2.65 -0.74
C CYS A 79 7.94 -1.15 -1.05
N ASP A 80 7.66 -0.83 -2.31
CA ASP A 80 7.25 0.51 -2.71
C ASP A 80 5.73 0.55 -2.91
N TYR A 81 5.17 1.75 -2.88
CA TYR A 81 3.77 1.98 -3.15
C TYR A 81 3.58 2.90 -4.34
N ILE A 82 2.54 2.63 -5.12
CA ILE A 82 1.95 3.61 -6.02
C ILE A 82 0.56 3.96 -5.50
N TYR A 83 0.26 5.24 -5.33
CA TYR A 83 -1.07 5.72 -4.97
C TYR A 83 -1.75 6.30 -6.20
N VAL A 84 -2.92 5.78 -6.56
CA VAL A 84 -3.77 6.34 -7.63
C VAL A 84 -5.03 6.91 -6.99
N LEU A 85 -5.22 8.23 -7.09
CA LEU A 85 -6.41 8.90 -6.60
C LEU A 85 -7.64 8.45 -7.40
N ALA A 86 -8.57 7.77 -6.72
CA ALA A 86 -9.80 7.28 -7.31
C ALA A 86 -11.00 8.22 -7.04
N MET A 87 -11.07 8.79 -5.83
CA MET A 87 -12.07 9.78 -5.43
C MET A 87 -11.39 10.85 -4.57
N GLY A 88 -11.49 12.12 -4.96
CA GLY A 88 -10.86 13.25 -4.27
C GLY A 88 -10.62 14.41 -5.21
N ARG A 89 -9.75 15.34 -4.82
CA ARG A 89 -9.39 16.52 -5.64
C ARG A 89 -7.89 16.79 -5.55
N THR A 90 -7.33 17.41 -6.57
CA THR A 90 -5.94 17.87 -6.57
C THR A 90 -5.85 19.34 -6.12
N PRO A 91 -4.87 19.74 -5.30
CA PRO A 91 -3.89 18.88 -4.62
C PRO A 91 -4.56 17.90 -3.64
N CYS A 92 -4.16 16.63 -3.67
CA CYS A 92 -4.72 15.59 -2.80
C CYS A 92 -3.86 15.41 -1.53
N ILE A 93 -4.37 14.68 -0.54
CA ILE A 93 -3.73 14.50 0.77
C ILE A 93 -2.33 13.90 0.65
N VAL A 94 -2.15 12.88 -0.20
CA VAL A 94 -0.82 12.26 -0.44
C VAL A 94 0.18 13.27 -1.01
N GLN A 95 -0.25 14.13 -1.95
CA GLN A 95 0.64 15.16 -2.51
C GLN A 95 1.16 16.13 -1.45
N VAL A 96 0.28 16.54 -0.54
CA VAL A 96 0.61 17.47 0.53
C VAL A 96 1.45 16.78 1.61
N ARG A 97 1.13 15.52 1.95
CA ARG A 97 1.84 14.73 2.96
C ARG A 97 3.26 14.37 2.54
N ASP A 98 3.41 13.86 1.32
CA ASP A 98 4.62 13.13 0.92
C ASP A 98 5.43 13.84 -0.19
N HIS A 99 4.79 14.68 -1.01
CA HIS A 99 5.42 15.28 -2.21
C HIS A 99 5.72 16.77 -2.07
N GLY A 100 5.66 17.32 -0.85
CA GLY A 100 6.02 18.70 -0.58
C GLY A 100 5.09 19.74 -1.20
N VAL A 101 3.88 19.34 -1.61
CA VAL A 101 2.87 20.29 -2.09
C VAL A 101 2.34 21.10 -0.90
N ALA A 102 2.28 22.42 -1.05
CA ALA A 102 1.78 23.29 0.01
C ALA A 102 0.30 22.99 0.33
N VAL A 103 -0.07 23.11 1.61
CA VAL A 103 -1.45 22.96 2.06
C VAL A 103 -2.36 23.97 1.32
N PRO A 104 -3.39 23.49 0.58
CA PRO A 104 -4.34 24.37 -0.09
C PRO A 104 -5.08 25.27 0.90
N ALA A 105 -5.27 26.54 0.54
CA ALA A 105 -5.86 27.52 1.45
C ALA A 105 -7.31 27.15 1.84
N GLU A 106 -8.04 26.52 0.93
CA GLU A 106 -9.39 26.03 1.12
C GLU A 106 -9.50 24.94 2.20
N TRP A 107 -8.43 24.22 2.53
CA TRP A 107 -8.46 23.21 3.60
C TRP A 107 -8.60 23.83 4.98
N ARG A 108 -8.23 25.11 5.17
CA ARG A 108 -8.31 25.80 6.46
C ARG A 108 -9.74 25.98 6.95
N ASP A 109 -10.67 26.09 6.01
CA ASP A 109 -12.10 26.28 6.26
C ASP A 109 -12.89 24.96 6.21
N ILE A 110 -12.24 23.86 5.84
CA ILE A 110 -12.86 22.53 5.76
C ILE A 110 -12.62 21.77 7.07
N HIS A 111 -13.70 21.18 7.62
CA HIS A 111 -13.61 20.36 8.83
C HIS A 111 -12.94 19.01 8.59
N ALA A 112 -13.28 18.35 7.48
CA ALA A 112 -12.73 17.06 7.10
C ALA A 112 -12.70 16.90 5.57
N ILE A 113 -11.66 16.24 5.09
CA ILE A 113 -11.53 15.80 3.70
C ILE A 113 -11.41 14.28 3.74
N GLU A 114 -12.10 13.60 2.82
CA GLU A 114 -11.95 12.16 2.63
C GLU A 114 -11.65 11.88 1.16
N GLU A 115 -10.62 11.09 0.95
CA GLU A 115 -10.17 10.66 -0.36
C GLU A 115 -10.04 9.14 -0.39
N MET A 116 -10.20 8.58 -1.58
CA MET A 116 -10.09 7.14 -1.81
C MET A 116 -9.05 6.88 -2.89
N TYR A 117 -8.20 5.90 -2.62
CA TYR A 117 -7.08 5.51 -3.46
C TYR A 117 -7.13 4.03 -3.81
N LEU A 118 -6.62 3.71 -4.99
CA LEU A 118 -6.04 2.39 -5.25
C LEU A 118 -4.55 2.49 -4.90
N ARG A 119 -4.10 1.68 -3.95
CA ARG A 119 -2.69 1.54 -3.59
C ARG A 119 -2.14 0.25 -4.20
N ILE A 120 -1.19 0.38 -5.11
CA ILE A 120 -0.38 -0.75 -5.58
C ILE A 120 0.78 -0.90 -4.61
N VAL A 121 1.05 -2.12 -4.21
CA VAL A 121 2.11 -2.50 -3.28
C VAL A 121 3.05 -3.39 -4.06
N ILE A 122 4.31 -2.98 -4.23
CA ILE A 122 5.27 -3.62 -5.12
C ILE A 122 6.40 -4.15 -4.28
N SER A 123 6.57 -5.47 -4.24
CA SER A 123 7.56 -6.11 -3.37
C SER A 123 8.99 -5.80 -3.84
N HIS A 124 9.89 -5.56 -2.88
CA HIS A 124 11.33 -5.54 -3.13
C HIS A 124 11.94 -6.95 -3.17
N ARG A 125 11.17 -7.96 -2.74
CA ARG A 125 11.64 -9.32 -2.50
C ARG A 125 11.32 -10.28 -3.65
N ALA A 126 10.28 -9.97 -4.43
CA ALA A 126 9.89 -10.74 -5.60
C ALA A 126 9.19 -9.82 -6.61
N ARG A 127 9.12 -10.27 -7.87
CA ARG A 127 8.41 -9.56 -8.95
C ARG A 127 6.88 -9.75 -8.85
N VAL A 128 6.34 -9.36 -7.70
CA VAL A 128 4.92 -9.46 -7.35
C VAL A 128 4.38 -8.11 -6.88
N ALA A 129 3.12 -7.86 -7.18
CA ALA A 129 2.40 -6.69 -6.70
C ALA A 129 1.00 -7.05 -6.22
N ALA A 130 0.48 -6.30 -5.26
CA ALA A 130 -0.86 -6.45 -4.74
C ALA A 130 -1.59 -5.10 -4.75
N VAL A 131 -2.92 -5.10 -4.83
CA VAL A 131 -3.73 -3.88 -4.90
C VAL A 131 -4.68 -3.78 -3.71
N GLN A 132 -4.66 -2.65 -3.03
CA GLN A 132 -5.58 -2.33 -1.94
C GLN A 132 -6.41 -1.10 -2.23
N GLN A 133 -7.59 -1.08 -1.66
CA GLN A 133 -8.33 0.16 -1.46
C GLN A 133 -7.84 0.83 -0.18
N VAL A 134 -7.55 2.12 -0.24
CA VAL A 134 -7.10 2.90 0.90
C VAL A 134 -7.93 4.17 1.01
N ALA A 135 -8.59 4.36 2.15
CA ALA A 135 -9.23 5.62 2.47
C ALA A 135 -8.22 6.50 3.22
N ILE A 136 -8.05 7.74 2.78
CA ILE A 136 -7.22 8.72 3.49
C ILE A 136 -8.12 9.87 3.87
N ASP A 137 -8.23 10.13 5.16
CA ASP A 137 -8.96 11.26 5.67
C ASP A 137 -8.05 12.24 6.38
N LEU A 138 -8.42 13.51 6.29
CA LEU A 138 -7.71 14.63 6.86
C LEU A 138 -8.69 15.43 7.70
N VAL A 139 -8.34 15.67 8.96
CA VAL A 139 -9.14 16.44 9.91
C VAL A 139 -8.27 17.55 10.49
N ARG A 140 -8.85 18.74 10.63
CA ARG A 140 -8.15 19.87 11.22
C ARG A 140 -7.94 19.68 12.73
N ASP A 141 -6.72 19.90 13.21
CA ASP A 141 -6.33 19.87 14.62
C ASP A 141 -5.51 21.13 14.96
N GLY A 142 -6.22 22.20 15.32
CA GLY A 142 -5.60 23.51 15.60
C GLY A 142 -4.92 24.12 14.37
N ASP A 143 -3.58 24.22 14.44
CA ASP A 143 -2.68 24.76 13.40
C ASP A 143 -2.04 23.65 12.54
N SER A 144 -2.52 22.42 12.70
CA SER A 144 -2.04 21.25 11.97
C SER A 144 -3.24 20.47 11.41
N PHE A 145 -2.94 19.51 10.56
CA PHE A 145 -3.90 18.57 10.02
C PHE A 145 -3.50 17.14 10.41
N LEU A 146 -4.43 16.41 10.99
CA LEU A 146 -4.28 14.99 11.27
C LEU A 146 -4.71 14.21 10.02
N VAL A 147 -3.78 13.45 9.46
CA VAL A 147 -4.02 12.55 8.32
C VAL A 147 -4.09 11.13 8.84
N ARG A 148 -5.16 10.41 8.51
CA ARG A 148 -5.33 8.99 8.81
C ARG A 148 -5.43 8.21 7.53
N GLU A 149 -4.58 7.20 7.40
CA GLU A 149 -4.60 6.26 6.29
C GLU A 149 -5.19 4.93 6.75
N ARG A 150 -6.27 4.50 6.09
CA ARG A 150 -7.08 3.34 6.46
C ARG A 150 -7.11 2.33 5.30
N PRO A 151 -6.08 1.47 5.19
CA PRO A 151 -6.04 0.45 4.16
C PRO A 151 -7.05 -0.66 4.44
N ARG A 152 -7.62 -1.22 3.37
CA ARG A 152 -8.42 -2.45 3.40
C ARG A 152 -7.60 -3.61 2.82
N ALA A 153 -7.92 -4.83 3.22
CA ALA A 153 -7.28 -6.05 2.72
C ALA A 153 -7.76 -6.42 1.29
N GLY A 154 -7.65 -5.49 0.34
CA GLY A 154 -8.12 -5.63 -1.03
C GLY A 154 -9.03 -4.48 -1.46
N VAL A 155 -9.65 -4.62 -2.65
CA VAL A 155 -10.57 -3.63 -3.23
C VAL A 155 -11.98 -4.21 -3.25
N TYR A 156 -12.91 -3.58 -2.54
CA TYR A 156 -14.27 -4.11 -2.37
C TYR A 156 -15.35 -3.19 -2.92
N ASP A 157 -15.07 -1.89 -3.02
CA ASP A 157 -16.07 -0.93 -3.45
C ASP A 157 -16.30 -1.05 -4.96
N ALA A 158 -17.55 -1.33 -5.33
CA ALA A 158 -17.95 -1.55 -6.73
C ALA A 158 -17.47 -0.45 -7.71
N PRO A 159 -17.48 0.86 -7.34
CA PRO A 159 -16.96 1.91 -8.22
C PRO A 159 -15.47 1.79 -8.54
N LEU A 160 -14.68 1.10 -7.71
CA LEU A 160 -13.23 0.96 -7.87
C LEU A 160 -12.84 -0.28 -8.68
N LEU A 161 -13.73 -1.28 -8.80
CA LEU A 161 -13.42 -2.58 -9.40
C LEU A 161 -12.96 -2.45 -10.86
N HIS A 162 -13.60 -1.60 -11.66
CA HIS A 162 -13.20 -1.43 -13.06
C HIS A 162 -11.82 -0.78 -13.19
N ARG A 163 -11.51 0.21 -12.32
CA ARG A 163 -10.19 0.84 -12.28
C ARG A 163 -9.11 -0.15 -11.83
N MET A 164 -9.40 -0.96 -10.81
CA MET A 164 -8.51 -2.02 -10.34
C MET A 164 -8.25 -3.05 -11.46
N GLN A 165 -9.29 -3.50 -12.18
CA GLN A 165 -9.12 -4.45 -13.29
C GLN A 165 -8.22 -3.89 -14.39
N LYS A 166 -8.40 -2.61 -14.74
CA LYS A 166 -7.55 -1.93 -15.73
C LYS A 166 -6.10 -1.82 -15.26
N LEU A 167 -5.90 -1.46 -13.99
CA LEU A 167 -4.59 -1.41 -13.36
C LEU A 167 -3.89 -2.77 -13.40
N VAL A 168 -4.57 -3.83 -12.95
CA VAL A 168 -4.02 -5.19 -12.91
C VAL A 168 -3.64 -5.69 -14.30
N ALA A 169 -4.33 -5.25 -15.35
CA ALA A 169 -4.00 -5.60 -16.73
C ALA A 169 -2.70 -4.95 -17.24
N ILE A 170 -2.20 -3.89 -16.60
CA ILE A 170 -0.95 -3.20 -16.96
C ILE A 170 0.27 -3.90 -16.32
N LEU A 171 0.12 -4.44 -15.10
CA LEU A 171 1.23 -5.02 -14.32
C LEU A 171 2.08 -6.05 -15.09
N PRO A 172 1.53 -6.96 -15.91
CA PRO A 172 2.35 -7.93 -16.65
C PRO A 172 3.31 -7.30 -17.67
N ALA A 173 3.04 -6.08 -18.16
CA ALA A 173 3.95 -5.38 -19.06
C ALA A 173 5.26 -4.94 -18.36
N TYR A 174 5.27 -4.94 -17.03
CA TYR A 174 6.39 -4.61 -16.16
C TYR A 174 6.91 -5.84 -15.40
N ASP A 175 6.62 -7.04 -15.91
CA ASP A 175 6.96 -8.32 -15.29
C ASP A 175 6.46 -8.46 -13.84
N LEU A 176 5.39 -7.76 -13.46
CA LEU A 176 4.79 -7.86 -12.13
C LEU A 176 3.61 -8.84 -12.13
N LEU A 177 3.75 -9.91 -11.35
CA LEU A 177 2.65 -10.82 -11.06
C LEU A 177 1.71 -10.18 -10.03
N HIS A 178 0.46 -9.98 -10.42
CA HIS A 178 -0.58 -9.56 -9.47
C HIS A 178 -1.00 -10.70 -8.54
N VAL A 179 -0.91 -10.48 -7.23
CA VAL A 179 -1.42 -11.38 -6.19
C VAL A 179 -2.59 -10.71 -5.44
N ASP A 180 -3.72 -11.42 -5.38
CA ASP A 180 -4.91 -10.93 -4.68
C ASP A 180 -4.74 -11.05 -3.16
N PHE A 181 -5.03 -9.98 -2.41
CA PHE A 181 -4.92 -10.01 -0.94
C PHE A 181 -5.73 -11.12 -0.29
N GLY A 182 -6.90 -11.48 -0.84
CA GLY A 182 -7.70 -12.59 -0.34
C GLY A 182 -6.98 -13.94 -0.46
N ASP A 183 -6.19 -14.12 -1.51
CA ASP A 183 -5.40 -15.34 -1.73
C ASP A 183 -4.16 -15.37 -0.83
N ILE A 184 -3.63 -14.23 -0.38
CA ILE A 184 -2.44 -14.14 0.50
C ILE A 184 -2.74 -13.68 1.95
N ALA A 185 -4.02 -13.67 2.35
CA ALA A 185 -4.47 -13.24 3.68
C ALA A 185 -4.32 -14.31 4.79
N HIS A 186 -3.77 -15.47 4.46
CA HIS A 186 -3.59 -16.58 5.41
C HIS A 186 -2.12 -16.83 5.71
N ALA A 187 -1.82 -17.51 6.82
CA ALA A 187 -0.46 -17.84 7.20
C ALA A 187 0.11 -18.93 6.26
N PRO A 188 1.37 -18.80 5.79
CA PRO A 188 1.96 -19.81 4.94
C PRO A 188 2.11 -21.14 5.69
N PRO A 189 1.79 -22.29 5.06
CA PRO A 189 1.93 -23.60 5.70
C PRO A 189 3.36 -23.89 6.13
N GLY A 190 3.54 -24.36 7.37
CA GLY A 190 4.86 -24.75 7.89
C GLY A 190 5.79 -23.60 8.29
N PHE A 191 5.30 -22.35 8.24
CA PHE A 191 6.07 -21.18 8.69
C PHE A 191 5.80 -20.85 10.16
N SER A 192 6.86 -20.42 10.84
CA SER A 192 6.83 -19.84 12.17
C SER A 192 6.54 -18.35 12.12
N ALA A 193 5.76 -17.88 13.09
CA ALA A 193 5.44 -16.47 13.25
C ALA A 193 6.61 -15.64 13.84
N GLY A 194 7.66 -16.28 14.35
CA GLY A 194 8.74 -15.56 15.05
C GLY A 194 8.16 -14.67 16.18
N THR A 195 8.62 -13.42 16.23
CA THR A 195 8.14 -12.40 17.20
C THR A 195 6.81 -11.76 16.82
N TRP A 196 6.26 -12.03 15.63
CA TRP A 196 5.04 -11.38 15.12
C TRP A 196 3.85 -11.51 16.07
N THR A 197 3.65 -12.70 16.64
CA THR A 197 2.49 -12.98 17.51
C THR A 197 2.52 -12.12 18.77
N GLU A 198 3.72 -11.84 19.28
CA GLU A 198 3.90 -10.97 20.45
C GLU A 198 3.59 -9.51 20.11
N LEU A 199 3.97 -9.07 18.90
CA LEU A 199 3.75 -7.70 18.43
C LEU A 199 2.29 -7.41 18.06
N TYR A 200 1.61 -8.35 17.41
CA TYR A 200 0.33 -8.10 16.75
C TYR A 200 -0.80 -9.05 17.15
N GLY A 201 -0.54 -10.04 18.02
CA GLY A 201 -1.57 -10.92 18.59
C GLY A 201 -2.20 -11.93 17.61
N ALA A 202 -1.67 -12.07 16.40
CA ALA A 202 -2.14 -13.00 15.37
C ALA A 202 -0.94 -13.69 14.70
N LYS A 203 -1.18 -14.55 13.69
CA LYS A 203 -0.09 -15.05 12.82
C LYS A 203 0.12 -14.10 11.64
N PRO A 204 1.34 -13.95 11.12
CA PRO A 204 1.57 -13.22 9.88
C PRO A 204 0.91 -13.95 8.72
N SER A 205 0.29 -13.19 7.82
CA SER A 205 -0.19 -13.68 6.53
C SER A 205 0.96 -13.71 5.52
N ILE A 206 0.79 -14.42 4.40
CA ILE A 206 1.76 -14.41 3.28
C ILE A 206 2.12 -12.97 2.87
N ALA A 207 1.14 -12.05 2.87
CA ALA A 207 1.38 -10.65 2.56
C ALA A 207 2.44 -9.99 3.46
N ASN A 208 2.59 -10.45 4.71
CA ASN A 208 3.57 -9.90 5.67
C ASN A 208 5.00 -10.41 5.44
N TYR A 209 5.15 -11.50 4.70
CA TYR A 209 6.44 -11.98 4.24
C TYR A 209 6.86 -11.29 2.94
N LEU A 210 5.92 -10.77 2.15
CA LEU A 210 6.20 -10.17 0.84
C LEU A 210 6.26 -8.64 0.85
N PHE A 211 5.43 -7.99 1.67
CA PHE A 211 5.17 -6.56 1.54
C PHE A 211 5.31 -5.77 2.84
N TYR A 212 4.78 -6.29 3.97
CA TYR A 212 4.59 -5.47 5.17
C TYR A 212 5.25 -6.04 6.43
N PRO A 213 6.05 -5.27 7.17
CA PRO A 213 6.47 -5.64 8.52
C PRO A 213 5.32 -5.57 9.56
N GLN A 214 4.18 -4.98 9.21
CA GLN A 214 3.00 -4.78 10.04
C GLN A 214 1.72 -5.35 9.39
N PRO A 215 0.60 -5.51 10.12
CA PRO A 215 -0.66 -5.96 9.53
C PRO A 215 -1.08 -5.13 8.31
N THR A 216 -1.57 -5.78 7.25
CA THR A 216 -1.91 -5.15 5.95
C THR A 216 -3.03 -4.11 6.04
N THR A 217 -3.77 -4.11 7.15
CA THR A 217 -4.86 -3.18 7.47
C THR A 217 -4.51 -2.24 8.63
N MET A 218 -3.23 -2.13 9.00
CA MET A 218 -2.80 -1.21 10.05
C MET A 218 -3.12 0.23 9.65
N ILE A 219 -3.79 0.95 10.55
CA ILE A 219 -4.10 2.37 10.36
C ILE A 219 -2.86 3.17 10.77
N SER A 220 -2.37 4.02 9.87
CA SER A 220 -1.31 4.97 10.19
C SER A 220 -1.90 6.37 10.39
N THR A 221 -1.19 7.19 11.16
CA THR A 221 -1.60 8.57 11.43
C THR A 221 -0.38 9.48 11.37
N THR A 222 -0.50 10.57 10.62
CA THR A 222 0.56 11.55 10.39
C THR A 222 0.03 12.96 10.64
N LEU A 223 0.89 13.86 11.09
CA LEU A 223 0.57 15.28 11.22
C LEU A 223 1.21 16.08 10.10
N ILE A 224 0.41 16.93 9.45
CA ILE A 224 0.89 17.94 8.51
C ILE A 224 0.79 19.30 9.19
N ASP A 225 1.89 20.04 9.25
CA ASP A 225 1.89 21.41 9.78
C ASP A 225 1.31 22.37 8.73
N ASP A 226 0.32 23.22 9.07
CA ASP A 226 -0.19 24.30 8.19
C ASP A 226 0.77 25.51 8.14
N ARG A 227 2.03 25.32 8.55
CA ARG A 227 3.00 26.41 8.57
C ARG A 227 3.67 26.53 7.22
N PRO A 228 3.82 27.75 6.67
CA PRO A 228 4.58 27.94 5.45
C PRO A 228 6.03 27.45 5.67
N PRO A 229 6.63 26.79 4.65
CA PRO A 229 8.02 26.34 4.75
C PRO A 229 8.93 27.52 5.09
N GLY A 230 9.72 27.40 6.17
CA GLY A 230 10.70 28.41 6.61
C GLY A 230 10.41 29.13 7.92
N ARG A 231 9.28 28.88 8.62
CA ARG A 231 9.11 29.36 10.00
C ARG A 231 9.62 28.32 11.01
N PRO A 232 10.62 28.64 11.86
CA PRO A 232 11.11 27.71 12.87
C PRO A 232 9.99 27.32 13.85
N ARG A 233 9.98 26.04 14.27
CA ARG A 233 9.06 25.56 15.32
C ARG A 233 9.24 26.44 16.57
N PRO A 234 8.15 26.99 17.15
CA PRO A 234 8.26 27.71 18.41
C PRO A 234 8.78 26.74 19.47
N ARG A 235 9.84 27.14 20.19
CA ARG A 235 10.38 26.33 21.28
C ARG A 235 9.26 26.07 22.31
N PRO A 236 9.16 24.85 22.86
CA PRO A 236 8.19 24.56 23.89
C PRO A 236 8.37 25.54 25.05
N ARG A 237 7.30 26.27 25.39
CA ARG A 237 7.27 27.13 26.58
C ARG A 237 7.25 26.22 27.80
N GLY A 238 8.41 25.92 28.37
CA GLY A 238 8.46 25.07 29.55
C GLY A 238 9.82 24.75 30.18
N ALA A 239 10.95 24.94 29.47
CA ALA A 239 12.26 24.77 30.11
C ALA A 239 12.73 26.11 30.69
N ARG A 240 12.35 26.40 31.94
CA ARG A 240 13.08 27.39 32.75
C ARG A 240 14.40 26.73 33.18
N ALA A 241 15.48 27.49 33.02
CA ALA A 241 16.80 27.23 33.60
C ALA A 241 16.76 27.25 35.13
#